data_AF-A0AA92UMT6-F1
#
_entry.id   AF-A0AA92UMT6-F1
#
_cell.length_a   1.000
_cell.length_b   1.000
_cell.length_c   1.000
_cell.angle_alpha   90.00
_cell.angle_beta   90.00
_cell.angle_gamma   90.00
#
_symmetry.space_group_name_H-M   'P 1'
#
loop_
_entity.id
_entity.type
_entity.pdbx_description
1 polymer ?
#
loop_
_entity_poly.entity_id
_entity_poly.type
_entity_poly.pdbx_seq_one_letter_code
_entity_poly.pdbx_strand_id
1 'polypeptide(L)'
;MKRFKIFFIVLCSVLAAKAQSIVFNNQVPKHEVRAVWLTTIGGIDWPHSYAQSSYSAEKQKKELTDILDRLQQAKINTVLIQTRVRGTMIYPSAYEPWDGCLSGFPGRSPGYDALQFAIDECHKRGMELHAWVVTIPVGKWNALGCKTLRQKMPKLIKKIGADGYMDPENSRTGDYLANICREITHKYNVDGIHLDYIRYPETWNIKVSREQGRRYITNIVRKIHDAVKAEKPWVKMSCSPVGKYDDLSRYRSFGWNAYTKVCQDAQGWLKSGLMDELFPMMYFKNEHFYPFAIDWQEQSHGKIVVPGLGIYFLDPKEGKWNINDVTAEMYHIRNLGMGYAFFRNKFLLDNKQGILNFTQRFNPYPSLVPPMTWASKNQPEQPQQLSVITTDNKVSVSWSNPSNYTDGTKIATPYIYNNVYASKKYPVDITDARNLVAARIIGNSFKIENPDAKHLFVAVTSMDGYGIESQPTQEKEEENPLFAKNTGAAKLLECDGKKVYLAETTKNLVFDVLMVETLQGCDILYLHAKDNTLDVRNLKEGIYRVVSINKKGYRHTLGTFKMKKN
;
A
#
# COMPACT_ATOMS: atom_id res chain seq x y z
N MET A 1 71.79 -22.78 18.71
CA MET A 1 71.16 -21.45 18.58
C MET A 1 69.79 -21.62 17.92
N LYS A 2 68.74 -21.20 18.65
CA LYS A 2 67.46 -20.60 18.21
C LYS A 2 66.76 -21.19 16.95
N ARG A 3 65.61 -21.87 17.14
CA ARG A 3 64.22 -21.38 16.97
C ARG A 3 63.73 -21.56 15.50
N PHE A 4 62.52 -21.98 15.13
CA PHE A 4 61.18 -21.96 15.73
C PHE A 4 60.32 -23.02 14.98
N LYS A 5 59.51 -23.81 15.70
CA LYS A 5 58.45 -24.66 15.12
C LYS A 5 57.26 -23.75 14.74
N ILE A 6 56.77 -23.82 13.51
CA ILE A 6 55.48 -23.23 13.12
C ILE A 6 54.47 -24.37 13.00
N PHE A 7 53.47 -24.32 13.87
CA PHE A 7 52.30 -25.19 13.91
C PHE A 7 51.36 -24.83 12.75
N PHE A 8 50.94 -25.82 11.97
CA PHE A 8 49.89 -25.69 10.97
C PHE A 8 48.53 -25.76 11.68
N ILE A 9 47.84 -24.63 11.81
CA ILE A 9 46.44 -24.59 12.26
C ILE A 9 45.56 -24.66 11.01
N VAL A 10 44.88 -25.79 10.82
CA VAL A 10 43.77 -25.92 9.87
C VAL A 10 42.59 -25.15 10.45
N LEU A 11 42.39 -23.92 9.97
CA LEU A 11 41.20 -23.14 10.26
C LEU A 11 40.12 -23.54 9.25
N CYS A 12 39.29 -24.52 9.60
CA CYS A 12 38.02 -24.76 8.91
C CYS A 12 37.12 -23.54 9.13
N SER A 13 37.20 -22.57 8.23
CA SER A 13 36.18 -21.53 8.09
C SER A 13 34.91 -22.18 7.55
N VAL A 14 34.04 -22.64 8.46
CA VAL A 14 32.64 -22.90 8.17
C VAL A 14 32.02 -21.54 7.85
N LEU A 15 32.05 -21.15 6.58
CA LEU A 15 31.08 -20.20 6.05
C LEU A 15 29.72 -20.86 6.24
N ALA A 16 29.04 -20.50 7.33
CA ALA A 16 27.61 -20.73 7.45
C ALA A 16 26.97 -19.98 6.28
N ALA A 17 26.81 -20.66 5.16
CA ALA A 17 25.87 -20.27 4.14
C ALA A 17 24.55 -20.13 4.89
N LYS A 18 24.11 -18.89 5.11
CA LYS A 18 22.71 -18.63 5.41
C LYS A 18 21.95 -19.08 4.16
N ALA A 19 21.63 -20.37 4.10
CA ALA A 19 20.50 -20.80 3.33
C ALA A 19 19.34 -19.94 3.84
N GLN A 20 18.95 -18.94 3.05
CA GLN A 20 17.66 -18.32 3.22
C GLN A 20 16.68 -19.44 2.95
N SER A 21 16.25 -20.12 4.01
CA SER A 21 14.98 -20.81 3.99
C SER A 21 14.00 -19.79 3.45
N ILE A 22 13.41 -20.06 2.29
CA ILE A 22 12.21 -19.34 1.84
C ILE A 22 11.16 -19.72 2.88
N VAL A 23 11.13 -18.97 3.99
CA VAL A 23 9.99 -18.97 4.87
C VAL A 23 8.90 -18.37 4.02
N PHE A 24 7.93 -19.20 3.60
CA PHE A 24 6.69 -18.69 3.06
C PHE A 24 6.12 -17.76 4.13
N ASN A 25 6.29 -16.46 3.93
CA ASN A 25 5.80 -15.47 4.85
C ASN A 25 4.30 -15.38 4.64
N ASN A 26 3.56 -16.25 5.33
CA ASN A 26 2.09 -16.23 5.34
C ASN A 26 1.53 -14.98 6.05
N GLN A 27 2.37 -14.02 6.45
CA GLN A 27 1.91 -12.76 7.02
C GLN A 27 1.50 -11.79 5.90
N VAL A 28 0.27 -11.32 5.99
CA VAL A 28 -0.27 -10.26 5.13
C VAL A 28 0.50 -8.96 5.43
N PRO A 29 1.08 -8.29 4.42
CA PRO A 29 1.93 -7.13 4.67
C PRO A 29 1.10 -5.92 5.12
N LYS A 30 1.57 -5.25 6.19
CA LYS A 30 1.02 -3.95 6.62
C LYS A 30 1.17 -2.88 5.54
N HIS A 31 2.27 -2.93 4.79
CA HIS A 31 2.56 -2.01 3.70
C HIS A 31 2.63 -2.73 2.36
N GLU A 32 1.77 -2.37 1.43
CA GLU A 32 1.72 -2.93 0.08
C GLU A 32 0.92 -2.00 -0.82
N VAL A 33 1.50 -1.60 -1.97
CA VAL A 33 0.73 -0.88 -2.99
C VAL A 33 -0.19 -1.87 -3.70
N ARG A 34 -1.48 -1.57 -3.71
CA ARG A 34 -2.53 -2.34 -4.39
C ARG A 34 -3.27 -1.39 -5.30
N ALA A 35 -2.87 -1.36 -6.56
CA ALA A 35 -3.26 -0.32 -7.49
C ALA A 35 -4.12 -0.81 -8.64
N VAL A 36 -4.81 0.12 -9.30
CA VAL A 36 -5.53 -0.12 -10.54
C VAL A 36 -5.42 1.08 -11.48
N TRP A 37 -5.20 0.83 -12.77
CA TRP A 37 -5.38 1.87 -13.78
C TRP A 37 -6.88 2.04 -14.08
N LEU A 38 -7.35 3.28 -14.00
CA LEU A 38 -8.73 3.68 -14.28
C LEU A 38 -8.70 4.65 -15.47
N THR A 39 -9.14 4.16 -16.63
CA THR A 39 -8.96 4.83 -17.92
C THR A 39 -10.17 5.68 -18.30
N THR A 40 -9.91 6.93 -18.74
CA THR A 40 -10.96 7.86 -19.16
C THR A 40 -11.17 7.91 -20.66
N ILE A 41 -10.13 7.66 -21.46
CA ILE A 41 -10.21 7.72 -22.92
C ILE A 41 -11.31 6.81 -23.47
N GLY A 42 -12.22 7.39 -24.25
CA GLY A 42 -13.31 6.66 -24.89
C GLY A 42 -14.29 5.96 -23.94
N GLY A 43 -14.28 6.30 -22.65
CA GLY A 43 -15.17 5.71 -21.66
C GLY A 43 -14.94 4.22 -21.45
N ILE A 44 -13.71 3.73 -21.64
CA ILE A 44 -13.43 2.29 -21.63
C ILE A 44 -13.38 1.69 -20.21
N ASP A 45 -13.14 2.51 -19.17
CA ASP A 45 -13.40 2.17 -17.75
C ASP A 45 -14.46 3.09 -17.15
N TRP A 46 -14.28 4.40 -17.31
CA TRP A 46 -15.19 5.41 -16.79
C TRP A 46 -14.94 6.76 -17.50
N PRO A 47 -15.96 7.56 -17.79
CA PRO A 47 -17.38 7.24 -17.66
C PRO A 47 -17.93 6.51 -18.89
N HIS A 48 -18.93 5.63 -18.70
CA HIS A 48 -19.58 4.92 -19.80
C HIS A 48 -20.72 5.72 -20.47
N SER A 49 -21.03 6.92 -19.97
CA SER A 49 -22.06 7.80 -20.52
C SER A 49 -21.54 9.23 -20.58
N TYR A 50 -22.11 10.10 -21.42
CA TYR A 50 -21.71 11.50 -21.51
C TYR A 50 -22.53 12.40 -20.58
N ALA A 51 -21.86 13.32 -19.90
CA ALA A 51 -22.45 14.36 -19.06
C ALA A 51 -22.80 15.60 -19.90
N GLN A 52 -24.07 15.69 -20.30
CA GLN A 52 -24.64 16.79 -21.11
C GLN A 52 -25.72 17.59 -20.37
N SER A 53 -26.11 17.12 -19.18
CA SER A 53 -27.04 17.73 -18.24
C SER A 53 -26.62 17.39 -16.81
N SER A 54 -27.13 18.13 -15.82
CA SER A 54 -26.87 17.84 -14.39
C SER A 54 -27.23 16.41 -14.01
N TYR A 55 -28.34 15.87 -14.53
CA TYR A 55 -28.73 14.47 -14.30
C TYR A 55 -27.68 13.47 -14.80
N SER A 56 -27.19 13.65 -16.03
CA SER A 56 -26.15 12.77 -16.60
C SER A 56 -24.79 12.93 -15.92
N ALA A 57 -24.46 14.13 -15.41
CA ALA A 57 -23.26 14.35 -14.60
C ALA A 57 -23.34 13.58 -13.27
N GLU A 58 -24.48 13.63 -12.58
CA GLU A 58 -24.70 12.84 -11.36
C GLU A 58 -24.65 11.33 -11.62
N LYS A 59 -25.10 10.87 -12.80
CA LYS A 59 -24.95 9.47 -13.20
C LYS A 59 -23.48 9.06 -13.34
N GLN A 60 -22.64 9.89 -13.98
CA GLN A 60 -21.19 9.63 -14.07
C GLN A 60 -20.53 9.61 -12.70
N LYS A 61 -20.89 10.55 -11.82
CA LYS A 61 -20.38 10.61 -10.45
C LYS A 61 -20.73 9.35 -9.67
N LYS A 62 -21.99 8.91 -9.76
CA LYS A 62 -22.45 7.66 -9.14
C LYS A 62 -21.71 6.44 -9.69
N GLU A 63 -21.49 6.39 -11.00
CA GLU A 63 -20.72 5.31 -11.62
C GLU A 63 -19.30 5.21 -11.05
N LEU A 64 -18.63 6.36 -10.86
CA LEU A 64 -17.31 6.39 -10.24
C LEU A 64 -17.36 5.91 -8.79
N THR A 65 -18.31 6.38 -7.99
CA THR A 65 -18.43 5.93 -6.59
C THR A 65 -18.70 4.43 -6.50
N ASP A 66 -19.54 3.88 -7.38
CA ASP A 66 -19.82 2.44 -7.42
C ASP A 66 -18.57 1.62 -7.81
N ILE A 67 -17.73 2.14 -8.70
CA ILE A 67 -16.41 1.56 -9.02
C ILE A 67 -15.52 1.59 -7.78
N LEU A 68 -15.38 2.74 -7.14
CA LEU A 68 -14.49 2.95 -5.99
C LEU A 68 -14.90 2.10 -4.77
N ASP A 69 -16.20 1.92 -4.52
CA ASP A 69 -16.71 1.03 -3.47
C ASP A 69 -16.27 -0.42 -3.69
N ARG A 70 -16.34 -0.90 -4.93
CA ARG A 70 -15.94 -2.27 -5.29
C ARG A 70 -14.43 -2.46 -5.18
N LEU A 71 -13.65 -1.44 -5.54
CA LEU A 71 -12.20 -1.43 -5.37
C LEU A 71 -11.80 -1.45 -3.89
N GLN A 72 -12.47 -0.65 -3.04
CA GLN A 72 -12.26 -0.65 -1.59
C GLN A 72 -12.61 -2.01 -0.96
N GLN A 73 -13.69 -2.66 -1.41
CA GLN A 73 -14.04 -4.02 -0.96
C GLN A 73 -12.91 -5.02 -1.27
N ALA A 74 -12.27 -4.89 -2.44
CA ALA A 74 -11.09 -5.66 -2.84
C ALA A 74 -9.76 -5.20 -2.20
N LYS A 75 -9.83 -4.20 -1.30
CA LYS A 75 -8.69 -3.61 -0.59
C LYS A 75 -7.64 -3.00 -1.51
N ILE A 76 -8.06 -2.52 -2.69
CA ILE A 76 -7.26 -1.61 -3.50
C ILE A 76 -7.10 -0.30 -2.70
N ASN A 77 -5.88 0.21 -2.65
CA ASN A 77 -5.53 1.42 -1.88
C ASN A 77 -4.98 2.54 -2.77
N THR A 78 -4.81 2.31 -4.07
CA THR A 78 -4.28 3.32 -5.01
C THR A 78 -5.03 3.28 -6.34
N VAL A 79 -5.50 4.43 -6.82
CA VAL A 79 -6.15 4.59 -8.13
C VAL A 79 -5.29 5.47 -9.04
N LEU A 80 -4.91 4.93 -10.19
CA LEU A 80 -4.16 5.66 -11.23
C LEU A 80 -5.17 6.15 -12.29
N ILE A 81 -5.72 7.36 -12.11
CA ILE A 81 -6.80 7.87 -12.97
C ILE A 81 -6.28 8.69 -14.13
N GLN A 82 -6.68 8.34 -15.35
CA GLN A 82 -6.23 9.05 -16.56
C GLN A 82 -6.73 10.49 -16.57
N THR A 83 -5.84 11.41 -16.21
CA THR A 83 -6.14 12.81 -15.95
C THR A 83 -5.84 13.69 -17.16
N ARG A 84 -4.63 13.52 -17.73
CA ARG A 84 -4.30 14.04 -19.06
C ARG A 84 -4.41 12.90 -20.05
N VAL A 85 -5.33 13.03 -21.00
CA VAL A 85 -5.64 11.98 -21.98
C VAL A 85 -4.61 12.01 -23.11
N ARG A 86 -4.73 12.91 -24.08
CA ARG A 86 -3.77 13.09 -25.18
C ARG A 86 -3.86 14.52 -25.72
N GLY A 87 -3.32 15.47 -24.98
CA GLY A 87 -3.44 16.91 -25.28
C GLY A 87 -4.75 17.54 -24.83
N THR A 88 -5.44 16.89 -23.89
CA THR A 88 -6.77 17.21 -23.36
C THR A 88 -6.87 16.73 -21.91
N MET A 89 -7.76 17.35 -21.13
CA MET A 89 -7.87 17.15 -19.68
C MET A 89 -9.28 16.77 -19.23
N ILE A 90 -9.37 16.10 -18.08
CA ILE A 90 -10.64 15.82 -17.37
C ILE A 90 -10.98 16.89 -16.32
N TYR A 91 -10.26 18.02 -16.30
CA TYR A 91 -10.41 19.09 -15.32
C TYR A 91 -10.23 20.47 -16.00
N PRO A 92 -10.65 21.58 -15.38
CA PRO A 92 -10.48 22.93 -15.93
C PRO A 92 -9.01 23.40 -15.91
N SER A 93 -8.26 23.02 -16.95
CA SER A 93 -6.86 23.41 -17.15
C SER A 93 -6.72 24.75 -17.87
N ALA A 94 -5.69 25.52 -17.50
CA ALA A 94 -5.26 26.72 -18.23
C ALA A 94 -4.45 26.39 -19.50
N TYR A 95 -3.92 25.16 -19.61
CA TYR A 95 -3.01 24.76 -20.69
C TYR A 95 -3.75 24.06 -21.84
N GLU A 96 -4.55 23.04 -21.51
CA GLU A 96 -5.18 22.12 -22.47
C GLU A 96 -6.71 22.10 -22.34
N PRO A 97 -7.43 21.90 -23.46
CA PRO A 97 -8.89 21.88 -23.45
C PRO A 97 -9.46 20.62 -22.79
N TRP A 98 -10.75 20.66 -22.46
CA TRP A 98 -11.50 19.48 -22.01
C TRP A 98 -11.43 18.32 -23.01
N ASP A 99 -11.25 17.11 -22.51
CA ASP A 99 -11.43 15.90 -23.29
C ASP A 99 -12.91 15.65 -23.59
N GLY A 100 -13.20 15.00 -24.72
CA GLY A 100 -14.55 14.61 -25.09
C GLY A 100 -15.08 13.42 -24.29
N CYS A 101 -14.25 12.69 -23.55
CA CYS A 101 -14.65 11.49 -22.82
C CYS A 101 -15.72 11.75 -21.76
N LEU A 102 -15.78 12.97 -21.21
CA LEU A 102 -16.78 13.33 -20.20
C LEU A 102 -18.07 13.84 -20.84
N SER A 103 -18.00 14.84 -21.73
CA SER A 103 -19.19 15.53 -22.26
C SER A 103 -19.68 15.01 -23.61
N GLY A 104 -18.87 14.21 -24.30
CA GLY A 104 -19.06 13.83 -25.70
C GLY A 104 -18.57 14.89 -26.70
N PHE A 105 -18.20 16.08 -26.23
CA PHE A 105 -17.80 17.21 -27.06
C PHE A 105 -16.41 17.72 -26.64
N PRO A 106 -15.34 17.43 -27.39
CA PRO A 106 -14.01 17.96 -27.08
C PRO A 106 -14.03 19.48 -26.90
N GLY A 107 -13.39 19.97 -25.84
CA GLY A 107 -13.35 21.39 -25.47
C GLY A 107 -14.54 21.87 -24.63
N ARG A 108 -15.55 21.03 -24.39
CA ARG A 108 -16.72 21.38 -23.58
C ARG A 108 -16.66 20.72 -22.20
N SER A 109 -16.83 21.53 -21.16
CA SER A 109 -16.98 21.08 -19.77
C SER A 109 -18.19 20.15 -19.61
N PRO A 110 -18.08 19.08 -18.79
CA PRO A 110 -19.22 18.23 -18.41
C PRO A 110 -20.11 18.84 -17.31
N GLY A 111 -19.83 20.08 -16.88
CA GLY A 111 -20.54 20.76 -15.80
C GLY A 111 -20.01 20.48 -14.39
N TYR A 112 -18.88 19.76 -14.26
CA TYR A 112 -18.19 19.53 -13.00
C TYR A 112 -16.68 19.29 -13.22
N ASP A 113 -15.88 19.41 -12.17
CA ASP A 113 -14.46 19.03 -12.16
C ASP A 113 -14.35 17.54 -11.82
N ALA A 114 -14.03 16.70 -12.82
CA ALA A 114 -13.96 15.25 -12.64
C ALA A 114 -12.73 14.80 -11.85
N LEU A 115 -11.61 15.53 -11.93
CA LEU A 115 -10.42 15.20 -11.14
C LEU A 115 -10.67 15.48 -9.66
N GLN A 116 -11.22 16.66 -9.33
CA GLN A 116 -11.54 17.00 -7.93
C GLN A 116 -12.50 15.97 -7.32
N PHE A 117 -13.57 15.64 -8.06
CA PHE A 117 -14.54 14.66 -7.59
C PHE A 117 -13.91 13.27 -7.35
N ALA A 118 -13.03 12.82 -8.25
CA ALA A 118 -12.34 11.55 -8.09
C ALA A 118 -11.41 11.53 -6.87
N ILE A 119 -10.72 12.63 -6.58
CA ILE A 119 -9.85 12.77 -5.40
C ILE A 119 -10.66 12.66 -4.12
N ASP A 120 -11.72 13.45 -4.01
CA ASP A 120 -12.58 13.49 -2.83
C ASP A 120 -13.16 12.10 -2.54
N GLU A 121 -13.63 11.40 -3.56
CA GLU A 121 -14.22 10.07 -3.42
C GLU A 121 -13.20 8.95 -3.15
N CYS A 122 -11.95 9.06 -3.64
CA CYS A 122 -10.88 8.15 -3.26
C CYS A 122 -10.48 8.35 -1.79
N HIS A 123 -10.29 9.62 -1.38
CA HIS A 123 -9.86 9.97 -0.02
C HIS A 123 -10.90 9.57 1.03
N LYS A 124 -12.20 9.74 0.74
CA LYS A 124 -13.30 9.22 1.60
C LYS A 124 -13.21 7.72 1.87
N ARG A 125 -12.55 6.97 0.98
CA ARG A 125 -12.40 5.51 1.05
C ARG A 125 -11.02 5.08 1.54
N GLY A 126 -10.16 6.02 1.92
CA GLY A 126 -8.78 5.74 2.34
C GLY A 126 -7.86 5.33 1.19
N MET A 127 -8.21 5.63 -0.06
CA MET A 127 -7.41 5.33 -1.24
C MET A 127 -6.60 6.55 -1.68
N GLU A 128 -5.36 6.34 -2.09
CA GLU A 128 -4.58 7.32 -2.82
C GLU A 128 -5.11 7.49 -4.26
N LEU A 129 -5.06 8.71 -4.78
CA LEU A 129 -5.28 9.01 -6.19
C LEU A 129 -4.04 9.63 -6.81
N HIS A 130 -3.51 8.96 -7.83
CA HIS A 130 -2.41 9.49 -8.63
C HIS A 130 -2.96 9.97 -9.97
N ALA A 131 -2.68 11.23 -10.31
CA ALA A 131 -3.09 11.79 -11.58
C ALA A 131 -2.22 11.21 -12.70
N TRP A 132 -2.81 10.34 -13.53
CA TRP A 132 -2.13 9.74 -14.66
C TRP A 132 -2.05 10.73 -15.83
N VAL A 133 -0.82 11.09 -16.19
CA VAL A 133 -0.47 11.99 -17.27
C VAL A 133 0.15 11.19 -18.41
N VAL A 134 -0.61 10.99 -19.49
CA VAL A 134 0.01 10.55 -20.76
C VAL A 134 0.90 11.70 -21.22
N THR A 135 2.18 11.45 -21.49
CA THR A 135 3.17 12.51 -21.72
C THR A 135 3.37 12.82 -23.21
N ILE A 136 4.14 12.00 -23.92
CA ILE A 136 4.64 12.30 -25.27
C ILE A 136 3.53 12.23 -26.35
N PRO A 137 2.62 11.24 -26.38
CA PRO A 137 1.52 11.22 -27.34
C PRO A 137 0.51 12.34 -27.09
N VAL A 138 0.06 13.00 -28.17
CA VAL A 138 -0.98 14.06 -28.13
C VAL A 138 -2.20 13.75 -29.02
N GLY A 139 -2.36 12.48 -29.39
CA GLY A 139 -3.57 11.98 -30.04
C GLY A 139 -3.59 12.19 -31.54
N LYS A 140 -4.76 12.04 -32.17
CA LYS A 140 -4.89 12.14 -33.63
C LYS A 140 -4.47 13.53 -34.11
N TRP A 141 -3.76 13.61 -35.23
CA TRP A 141 -3.15 14.85 -35.75
C TRP A 141 -4.13 16.03 -35.89
N ASN A 142 -5.40 15.73 -36.18
CA ASN A 142 -6.47 16.71 -36.38
C ASN A 142 -7.47 16.78 -35.20
N ALA A 143 -7.29 16.00 -34.13
CA ALA A 143 -8.10 16.12 -32.92
C ALA A 143 -7.82 17.45 -32.21
N LEU A 144 -8.78 17.93 -31.43
CA LEU A 144 -8.74 19.25 -30.79
C LEU A 144 -7.44 19.49 -30.01
N GLY A 145 -7.03 18.53 -29.17
CA GLY A 145 -5.82 18.64 -28.35
C GLY A 145 -4.55 18.85 -29.19
N CYS A 146 -4.25 17.91 -30.09
CA CYS A 146 -3.10 18.01 -31.00
C CYS A 146 -3.13 19.29 -31.85
N LYS A 147 -4.29 19.63 -32.43
CA LYS A 147 -4.46 20.83 -33.26
C LYS A 147 -4.14 22.10 -32.46
N THR A 148 -4.69 22.20 -31.24
CA THR A 148 -4.50 23.36 -30.35
C THR A 148 -3.04 23.49 -29.92
N LEU A 149 -2.41 22.39 -29.50
CA LEU A 149 -0.99 22.38 -29.12
C LEU A 149 -0.08 22.80 -30.27
N ARG A 150 -0.35 22.32 -31.47
CA ARG A 150 0.44 22.63 -32.66
C ARG A 150 0.29 24.09 -33.12
N GLN A 151 -0.87 24.70 -32.86
CA GLN A 151 -1.11 26.13 -33.08
C GLN A 151 -0.39 26.99 -32.03
N LYS A 152 -0.51 26.63 -30.73
CA LYS A 152 0.11 27.37 -29.63
C LYS A 152 1.64 27.24 -29.61
N MET A 153 2.16 26.06 -29.95
CA MET A 153 3.58 25.71 -29.85
C MET A 153 4.07 25.10 -31.17
N PRO A 154 4.24 25.92 -32.22
CA PRO A 154 4.73 25.43 -33.49
C PRO A 154 6.12 24.77 -33.33
N LYS A 155 6.35 23.72 -34.11
CA LYS A 155 7.57 22.88 -34.10
C LYS A 155 7.76 21.97 -32.88
N LEU A 156 6.92 22.07 -31.84
CA LEU A 156 7.01 21.17 -30.67
C LEU A 156 6.33 19.81 -30.92
N ILE A 157 5.35 19.77 -31.83
CA ILE A 157 4.58 18.56 -32.14
C ILE A 157 5.04 17.99 -33.48
N LYS A 158 5.47 16.73 -33.49
CA LYS A 158 5.79 15.96 -34.70
C LYS A 158 4.63 15.04 -35.08
N LYS A 159 4.37 14.93 -36.38
CA LYS A 159 3.41 13.98 -36.94
C LYS A 159 4.10 12.65 -37.18
N ILE A 160 3.54 11.55 -36.69
CA ILE A 160 3.97 10.19 -37.04
C ILE A 160 2.72 9.38 -37.37
N GLY A 161 2.61 8.95 -38.63
CA GLY A 161 1.39 8.33 -39.14
C GLY A 161 0.18 9.25 -38.99
N ALA A 162 -0.88 8.74 -38.34
CA ALA A 162 -2.12 9.48 -38.09
C ALA A 162 -2.10 10.34 -36.80
N ASP A 163 -1.06 10.19 -35.98
CA ASP A 163 -1.02 10.74 -34.63
C ASP A 163 0.07 11.82 -34.49
N GLY A 164 -0.10 12.67 -33.48
CA GLY A 164 0.84 13.69 -33.06
C GLY A 164 1.55 13.30 -31.77
N TYR A 165 2.80 13.73 -31.66
CA TYR A 165 3.67 13.47 -30.51
C TYR A 165 4.45 14.74 -30.17
N MET A 166 4.63 15.04 -28.89
CA MET A 166 5.61 16.03 -28.45
C MET A 166 7.01 15.56 -28.83
N ASP A 167 7.89 16.50 -29.19
CA ASP A 167 9.26 16.20 -29.56
C ASP A 167 10.16 16.04 -28.33
N PRO A 168 10.58 14.81 -27.95
CA PRO A 168 11.43 14.62 -26.77
C PRO A 168 12.78 15.30 -26.90
N GLU A 169 13.26 15.55 -28.12
CA GLU A 169 14.54 16.21 -28.41
C GLU A 169 14.46 17.74 -28.25
N ASN A 170 13.24 18.30 -28.17
CA ASN A 170 13.04 19.72 -27.96
C ASN A 170 12.98 20.04 -26.46
N SER A 171 13.86 20.93 -25.98
CA SER A 171 13.96 21.29 -24.56
C SER A 171 12.67 21.85 -23.96
N ARG A 172 11.80 22.47 -24.78
CA ARG A 172 10.51 23.02 -24.37
C ARG A 172 9.47 21.95 -24.02
N THR A 173 9.64 20.71 -24.47
CA THR A 173 8.73 19.60 -24.12
C THR A 173 8.72 19.37 -22.62
N GLY A 174 9.91 19.40 -21.99
CA GLY A 174 10.03 19.25 -20.55
C GLY A 174 9.41 20.42 -19.78
N ASP A 175 9.60 21.66 -20.23
CA ASP A 175 9.00 22.84 -19.58
C ASP A 175 7.47 22.81 -19.63
N TYR A 176 6.92 22.42 -20.78
CA TYR A 176 5.48 22.36 -20.97
C TYR A 176 4.82 21.28 -20.10
N LEU A 177 5.37 20.06 -20.11
CA LEU A 177 4.86 18.97 -19.27
C LEU A 177 5.05 19.26 -17.77
N ALA A 178 6.15 19.89 -17.39
CA ALA A 178 6.39 20.31 -16.01
C ALA A 178 5.35 21.34 -15.53
N ASN A 179 4.97 22.30 -16.38
CA ASN A 179 3.94 23.28 -16.06
C ASN A 179 2.54 22.65 -15.89
N ILE A 180 2.20 21.64 -16.70
CA ILE A 180 0.96 20.86 -16.50
C ILE A 180 0.99 20.12 -15.16
N CYS A 181 2.08 19.43 -14.86
CA CYS A 181 2.19 18.68 -13.60
C CYS A 181 2.16 19.63 -12.40
N ARG A 182 2.81 20.79 -12.50
CA ARG A 182 2.73 21.86 -11.50
C ARG A 182 1.29 22.34 -11.31
N GLU A 183 0.54 22.59 -12.39
CA GLU A 183 -0.87 22.99 -12.29
C GLU A 183 -1.69 21.96 -11.52
N ILE A 184 -1.53 20.67 -11.84
CA ILE A 184 -2.23 19.58 -11.15
C ILE A 184 -1.85 19.57 -9.67
N THR A 185 -0.55 19.54 -9.36
CA THR A 185 -0.04 19.49 -7.98
C THR A 185 -0.47 20.72 -7.17
N HIS A 186 -0.47 21.90 -7.77
CA HIS A 186 -0.85 23.14 -7.10
C HIS A 186 -2.35 23.17 -6.78
N LYS A 187 -3.21 22.89 -7.77
CA LYS A 187 -4.66 23.01 -7.63
C LYS A 187 -5.30 21.89 -6.81
N TYR A 188 -4.74 20.69 -6.84
CA TYR A 188 -5.41 19.49 -6.35
C TYR A 188 -4.61 18.79 -5.24
N ASN A 189 -5.31 18.14 -4.32
CA ASN A 189 -4.71 17.28 -3.30
C ASN A 189 -4.47 15.85 -3.85
N VAL A 190 -3.71 15.75 -4.94
CA VAL A 190 -3.29 14.45 -5.49
C VAL A 190 -2.22 13.82 -4.60
N ASP A 191 -2.21 12.49 -4.50
CA ASP A 191 -1.18 11.76 -3.76
C ASP A 191 0.05 11.48 -4.64
N GLY A 192 -0.12 11.50 -5.96
CA GLY A 192 0.96 11.27 -6.92
C GLY A 192 0.71 11.82 -8.31
N ILE A 193 1.78 12.01 -9.07
CA ILE A 193 1.80 12.24 -10.51
C ILE A 193 2.34 10.98 -11.18
N HIS A 194 1.51 10.34 -12.00
CA HIS A 194 1.84 9.07 -12.67
C HIS A 194 2.08 9.29 -14.16
N LEU A 195 3.34 9.21 -14.59
CA LEU A 195 3.72 9.45 -15.98
C LEU A 195 3.60 8.19 -16.84
N ASP A 196 2.82 8.27 -17.91
CA ASP A 196 2.73 7.23 -18.92
C ASP A 196 3.30 7.71 -20.25
N TYR A 197 3.78 6.77 -21.05
CA TYR A 197 4.47 7.02 -22.33
C TYR A 197 5.64 8.01 -22.22
N ILE A 198 6.29 8.12 -21.05
CA ILE A 198 7.47 8.98 -20.85
C ILE A 198 8.73 8.33 -21.43
N ARG A 199 8.76 8.27 -22.76
CA ARG A 199 9.72 7.54 -23.58
C ARG A 199 9.60 7.96 -25.04
N TYR A 200 10.51 7.52 -25.90
CA TYR A 200 10.30 7.64 -27.34
C TYR A 200 9.13 6.74 -27.79
N PRO A 201 8.28 7.23 -28.72
CA PRO A 201 7.28 6.39 -29.36
C PRO A 201 7.90 5.24 -30.16
N GLU A 202 7.21 4.10 -30.23
CA GLU A 202 7.60 2.87 -30.94
C GLU A 202 8.06 3.13 -32.37
N THR A 203 7.31 4.00 -33.05
CA THR A 203 7.44 4.35 -34.47
C THR A 203 8.35 5.55 -34.70
N TRP A 204 8.94 6.11 -33.65
CA TRP A 204 9.86 7.23 -33.77
C TRP A 204 11.19 6.78 -34.35
N ASN A 205 11.60 7.41 -35.45
CA ASN A 205 12.92 7.19 -36.02
C ASN A 205 13.97 7.96 -35.21
N ILE A 206 14.55 7.30 -34.20
CA ILE A 206 15.56 7.87 -33.32
C ILE A 206 16.89 7.96 -34.09
N LYS A 207 17.28 9.18 -34.46
CA LYS A 207 18.53 9.44 -35.21
C LYS A 207 19.74 9.71 -34.31
N VAL A 208 19.51 10.04 -33.05
CA VAL A 208 20.57 10.26 -32.06
C VAL A 208 21.03 8.93 -31.45
N SER A 209 22.19 8.94 -30.79
CA SER A 209 22.62 7.78 -30.00
C SER A 209 21.61 7.46 -28.90
N ARG A 210 21.56 6.20 -28.46
CA ARG A 210 20.63 5.77 -27.39
C ARG A 210 20.91 6.45 -26.06
N GLU A 211 22.17 6.70 -25.77
CA GLU A 211 22.58 7.49 -24.61
C GLU A 211 22.01 8.92 -24.66
N GLN A 212 22.16 9.59 -25.81
CA GLN A 212 21.61 10.94 -25.98
C GLN A 212 20.09 10.94 -25.94
N GLY A 213 19.44 9.92 -26.52
CA GLY A 213 18.00 9.71 -26.41
C GLY A 213 17.53 9.59 -24.95
N ARG A 214 18.21 8.76 -24.14
CA ARG A 214 17.93 8.63 -22.71
C ARG A 214 18.12 9.94 -21.95
N ARG A 215 19.16 10.71 -22.27
CA ARG A 215 19.37 12.05 -21.69
C ARG A 215 18.20 12.99 -21.96
N TYR A 216 17.65 12.97 -23.18
CA TYR A 216 16.49 13.81 -23.51
C TYR A 216 15.24 13.45 -22.68
N ILE A 217 14.88 12.17 -22.60
CA ILE A 217 13.76 11.72 -21.77
C ILE A 217 14.01 12.03 -20.29
N THR A 218 15.21 11.74 -19.79
CA THR A 218 15.57 11.99 -18.38
C THR A 218 15.52 13.49 -18.04
N ASN A 219 15.86 14.38 -18.97
CA ASN A 219 15.73 15.82 -18.77
C ASN A 219 14.27 16.27 -18.66
N ILE A 220 13.35 15.64 -19.41
CA ILE A 220 11.91 15.88 -19.27
C ILE A 220 11.43 15.42 -17.90
N VAL A 221 11.79 14.19 -17.51
CA VAL A 221 11.47 13.63 -16.18
C VAL A 221 11.96 14.55 -15.06
N ARG A 222 13.21 15.02 -15.14
CA ARG A 222 13.78 15.92 -14.13
C ARG A 222 13.00 17.23 -14.00
N LYS A 223 12.68 17.89 -15.12
CA LYS A 223 11.89 19.13 -15.09
C LYS A 223 10.51 18.93 -14.46
N ILE A 224 9.85 17.81 -14.75
CA ILE A 224 8.56 17.46 -14.14
C ILE A 224 8.73 17.22 -12.64
N HIS A 225 9.68 16.36 -12.25
CA HIS A 225 10.01 16.07 -10.86
C HIS A 225 10.24 17.36 -10.07
N ASP A 226 11.14 18.22 -10.54
CA ASP A 226 11.53 19.45 -9.84
C ASP A 226 10.33 20.39 -9.67
N ALA A 227 9.45 20.47 -10.68
CA ALA A 227 8.24 21.27 -10.62
C ALA A 227 7.21 20.72 -9.60
N VAL A 228 7.03 19.40 -9.54
CA VAL A 228 6.10 18.76 -8.59
C VAL A 228 6.61 18.87 -7.16
N LYS A 229 7.88 18.50 -6.94
CA LYS A 229 8.49 18.50 -5.61
C LYS A 229 8.66 19.91 -5.03
N ALA A 230 8.80 20.93 -5.87
CA ALA A 230 8.82 22.32 -5.42
C ALA A 230 7.46 22.81 -4.88
N GLU A 231 6.34 22.26 -5.38
CA GLU A 231 4.99 22.57 -4.88
C GLU A 231 4.68 21.75 -3.63
N LYS A 232 4.78 20.42 -3.75
CA LYS A 232 4.39 19.46 -2.71
C LYS A 232 5.39 18.29 -2.72
N PRO A 233 6.46 18.33 -1.90
CA PRO A 233 7.51 17.31 -1.90
C PRO A 233 7.05 15.90 -1.53
N TRP A 234 5.92 15.76 -0.82
CA TRP A 234 5.30 14.47 -0.52
C TRP A 234 4.47 13.89 -1.66
N VAL A 235 4.18 14.64 -2.74
CA VAL A 235 3.47 14.09 -3.90
C VAL A 235 4.40 13.15 -4.64
N LYS A 236 3.98 11.88 -4.78
CA LYS A 236 4.81 10.83 -5.35
C LYS A 236 5.04 11.07 -6.84
N MET A 237 6.29 10.94 -7.28
CA MET A 237 6.60 10.84 -8.70
C MET A 237 6.61 9.37 -9.10
N SER A 238 5.76 8.98 -10.04
CA SER A 238 5.75 7.61 -10.57
C SER A 238 5.69 7.58 -12.09
N CYS A 239 6.05 6.44 -12.68
CA CYS A 239 5.80 6.20 -14.10
C CYS A 239 5.50 4.73 -14.41
N SER A 240 4.91 4.51 -15.58
CA SER A 240 4.67 3.18 -16.14
C SER A 240 5.72 2.88 -17.22
N PRO A 241 6.86 2.25 -16.88
CA PRO A 241 7.85 1.87 -17.88
C PRO A 241 7.45 0.59 -18.63
N VAL A 242 8.11 0.37 -19.78
CA VAL A 242 8.06 -0.94 -20.45
C VAL A 242 8.49 -2.02 -19.45
N GLY A 243 7.75 -3.13 -19.40
CA GLY A 243 7.86 -4.12 -18.32
C GLY A 243 9.20 -4.83 -18.18
N LYS A 244 10.06 -4.79 -19.21
CA LYS A 244 11.44 -5.29 -19.14
C LYS A 244 12.38 -4.10 -19.24
N TYR A 245 13.27 -3.93 -18.27
CA TYR A 245 14.22 -2.81 -18.28
C TYR A 245 15.25 -2.93 -19.41
N ASP A 246 15.98 -4.05 -19.47
CA ASP A 246 16.88 -4.43 -20.57
C ASP A 246 16.99 -5.96 -20.68
N ASP A 247 17.86 -6.48 -21.54
CA ASP A 247 18.27 -7.90 -21.51
C ASP A 247 18.96 -8.25 -20.18
N LEU A 248 18.60 -9.40 -19.61
CA LEU A 248 19.26 -9.99 -18.45
C LEU A 248 20.31 -11.02 -18.91
N SER A 249 21.25 -11.36 -18.02
CA SER A 249 22.34 -12.31 -18.32
C SER A 249 21.87 -13.65 -18.89
N ARG A 250 20.71 -14.14 -18.47
CA ARG A 250 20.13 -15.43 -18.90
C ARG A 250 18.77 -15.30 -19.60
N TYR A 251 18.19 -14.11 -19.65
CA TYR A 251 16.83 -13.90 -20.16
C TYR A 251 16.79 -12.70 -21.10
N ARG A 252 16.30 -12.91 -22.32
CA ARG A 252 16.22 -11.87 -23.35
C ARG A 252 14.87 -11.15 -23.32
N SER A 253 14.92 -9.86 -23.61
CA SER A 253 13.77 -8.99 -23.83
C SER A 253 13.23 -9.07 -25.26
N PHE A 254 13.95 -9.75 -26.15
CA PHE A 254 13.63 -9.90 -27.57
C PHE A 254 13.53 -8.55 -28.30
N GLY A 255 14.40 -7.61 -27.94
CA GLY A 255 14.50 -6.31 -28.61
C GLY A 255 13.40 -5.30 -28.23
N TRP A 256 12.52 -5.65 -27.29
CA TRP A 256 11.55 -4.75 -26.68
C TRP A 256 11.85 -4.58 -25.19
N ASN A 257 12.37 -3.41 -24.81
CA ASN A 257 12.72 -3.06 -23.43
C ASN A 257 12.73 -1.54 -23.20
N ALA A 258 12.72 -1.12 -21.94
CA ALA A 258 12.68 0.28 -21.55
C ALA A 258 13.98 1.01 -21.95
N TYR A 259 15.14 0.47 -21.56
CA TYR A 259 16.42 1.19 -21.59
C TYR A 259 16.95 1.44 -23.00
N THR A 260 16.96 0.40 -23.83
CA THR A 260 17.60 0.43 -25.15
C THR A 260 16.61 0.78 -26.25
N LYS A 261 15.43 0.14 -26.27
CA LYS A 261 14.48 0.29 -27.39
C LYS A 261 13.78 1.64 -27.40
N VAL A 262 13.34 2.13 -26.23
CA VAL A 262 12.52 3.35 -26.10
C VAL A 262 13.18 4.46 -25.26
N CYS A 263 14.46 4.28 -24.91
CA CYS A 263 15.29 5.25 -24.20
C CYS A 263 14.69 5.71 -22.86
N GLN A 264 14.11 4.77 -22.11
CA GLN A 264 13.45 4.98 -20.82
C GLN A 264 14.34 4.40 -19.70
N ASP A 265 15.13 5.27 -19.06
CA ASP A 265 16.10 4.92 -18.02
C ASP A 265 15.46 4.82 -16.62
N ALA A 266 14.41 3.99 -16.50
CA ALA A 266 13.56 3.97 -15.33
C ALA A 266 14.28 3.56 -14.04
N GLN A 267 15.20 2.58 -14.09
CA GLN A 267 16.03 2.22 -12.94
C GLN A 267 16.98 3.36 -12.55
N GLY A 268 17.58 4.05 -13.53
CA GLY A 268 18.38 5.25 -13.28
C GLY A 268 17.59 6.37 -12.61
N TRP A 269 16.30 6.50 -12.90
CA TRP A 269 15.42 7.48 -12.25
C TRP A 269 15.10 7.14 -10.80
N LEU A 270 14.93 5.86 -10.44
CA LEU A 270 14.84 5.43 -9.05
C LEU A 270 16.14 5.74 -8.29
N LYS A 271 17.28 5.35 -8.86
CA LYS A 271 18.61 5.57 -8.27
C LYS A 271 18.90 7.04 -7.98
N SER A 272 18.50 7.92 -8.89
CA SER A 272 18.73 9.36 -8.80
C SER A 272 17.67 10.11 -7.99
N GLY A 273 16.62 9.41 -7.52
CA GLY A 273 15.53 9.99 -6.75
C GLY A 273 14.52 10.79 -7.57
N LEU A 274 14.57 10.70 -8.91
CA LEU A 274 13.60 11.35 -9.79
C LEU A 274 12.22 10.66 -9.79
N MET A 275 12.19 9.40 -9.36
CA MET A 275 10.98 8.60 -9.18
C MET A 275 10.95 8.03 -7.76
N ASP A 276 9.77 8.10 -7.16
CA ASP A 276 9.43 7.48 -5.87
C ASP A 276 8.88 6.07 -6.08
N GLU A 277 8.18 5.85 -7.19
CA GLU A 277 7.57 4.57 -7.53
C GLU A 277 7.71 4.23 -9.02
N LEU A 278 7.82 2.94 -9.35
CA LEU A 278 7.68 2.45 -10.72
C LEU A 278 6.55 1.45 -10.84
N PHE A 279 5.85 1.51 -11.97
CA PHE A 279 4.78 0.58 -12.34
C PHE A 279 5.11 -0.15 -13.65
N PRO A 280 6.13 -1.03 -13.68
CA PRO A 280 6.54 -1.68 -14.92
C PRO A 280 5.39 -2.51 -15.52
N MET A 281 5.09 -2.31 -16.81
CA MET A 281 4.00 -2.99 -17.51
C MET A 281 4.35 -4.46 -17.82
N MET A 282 4.28 -5.30 -16.80
CA MET A 282 4.68 -6.71 -16.83
C MET A 282 3.58 -7.63 -17.37
N TYR A 283 3.10 -7.33 -18.58
CA TYR A 283 2.01 -8.06 -19.23
C TYR A 283 2.50 -9.30 -19.97
N PHE A 284 3.23 -10.15 -19.26
CA PHE A 284 3.86 -11.37 -19.76
C PHE A 284 3.91 -12.42 -18.66
N LYS A 285 4.22 -13.68 -19.01
CA LYS A 285 4.22 -14.81 -18.08
C LYS A 285 5.57 -15.51 -18.00
N ASN A 286 5.70 -16.44 -17.05
CA ASN A 286 6.79 -17.43 -17.00
C ASN A 286 8.19 -16.78 -17.02
N GLU A 287 9.10 -17.27 -17.85
CA GLU A 287 10.47 -16.76 -18.00
C GLU A 287 10.56 -15.29 -18.42
N HIS A 288 9.45 -14.69 -18.87
CA HIS A 288 9.37 -13.27 -19.16
C HIS A 288 8.92 -12.45 -17.96
N PHE A 289 8.29 -13.07 -16.96
CA PHE A 289 7.82 -12.43 -15.74
C PHE A 289 8.83 -12.53 -14.60
N TYR A 290 9.05 -13.75 -14.10
CA TYR A 290 9.71 -13.96 -12.80
C TYR A 290 11.13 -13.36 -12.74
N PRO A 291 12.03 -13.58 -13.72
CA PRO A 291 13.37 -13.01 -13.66
C PRO A 291 13.39 -11.48 -13.71
N PHE A 292 12.45 -10.88 -14.46
CA PHE A 292 12.36 -9.44 -14.60
C PHE A 292 11.72 -8.78 -13.37
N ALA A 293 10.82 -9.47 -12.66
CA ALA A 293 10.28 -8.99 -11.39
C ALA A 293 11.40 -8.88 -10.34
N ILE A 294 12.26 -9.89 -10.28
CA ILE A 294 13.45 -9.91 -9.43
C ILE A 294 14.40 -8.78 -9.82
N ASP A 295 14.70 -8.60 -11.09
CA ASP A 295 15.55 -7.51 -11.58
C ASP A 295 15.02 -6.13 -11.13
N TRP A 296 13.72 -5.87 -11.32
CA TRP A 296 13.12 -4.62 -10.85
C TRP A 296 13.25 -4.43 -9.34
N GLN A 297 13.08 -5.49 -8.56
CA GLN A 297 13.19 -5.41 -7.10
C GLN A 297 14.63 -5.18 -6.63
N GLU A 298 15.61 -5.88 -7.23
CA GLU A 298 17.03 -5.72 -6.94
C GLU A 298 17.53 -4.32 -7.31
N GLN A 299 16.96 -3.73 -8.37
CA GLN A 299 17.26 -2.36 -8.83
C GLN A 299 16.27 -1.30 -8.30
N SER A 300 15.52 -1.63 -7.24
CA SER A 300 14.55 -0.70 -6.64
C SER A 300 15.22 0.50 -5.96
N HIS A 301 16.49 0.37 -5.55
CA HIS A 301 17.22 1.38 -4.78
C HIS A 301 16.46 1.85 -3.53
N GLY A 302 15.71 0.94 -2.89
CA GLY A 302 14.91 1.23 -1.70
C GLY A 302 13.63 2.02 -1.96
N LYS A 303 13.26 2.20 -3.24
CA LYS A 303 12.02 2.83 -3.70
C LYS A 303 10.94 1.79 -3.95
N ILE A 304 9.72 2.25 -4.23
CA ILE A 304 8.58 1.36 -4.43
C ILE A 304 8.57 0.85 -5.87
N VAL A 305 8.36 -0.45 -6.05
CA VAL A 305 8.12 -1.07 -7.36
C VAL A 305 6.83 -1.87 -7.32
N VAL A 306 5.97 -1.63 -8.31
CA VAL A 306 4.60 -2.13 -8.39
C VAL A 306 4.34 -2.74 -9.77
N PRO A 307 4.70 -4.02 -10.00
CA PRO A 307 4.44 -4.69 -11.27
C PRO A 307 2.98 -4.53 -11.74
N GLY A 308 2.82 -4.03 -12.96
CA GLY A 308 1.55 -3.97 -13.66
C GLY A 308 1.20 -5.32 -14.27
N LEU A 309 0.08 -5.89 -13.84
CA LEU A 309 -0.41 -7.21 -14.25
C LEU A 309 -1.43 -7.09 -15.39
N GLY A 310 -1.19 -7.86 -16.44
CA GLY A 310 -1.98 -7.86 -17.68
C GLY A 310 -3.28 -8.64 -17.58
N ILE A 311 -4.11 -8.36 -16.58
CA ILE A 311 -5.32 -9.15 -16.27
C ILE A 311 -6.36 -9.11 -17.40
N TYR A 312 -6.26 -8.17 -18.33
CA TYR A 312 -7.09 -8.14 -19.53
C TYR A 312 -6.96 -9.42 -20.38
N PHE A 313 -5.81 -10.09 -20.37
CA PHE A 313 -5.61 -11.37 -21.07
C PHE A 313 -6.41 -12.55 -20.49
N LEU A 314 -7.08 -12.38 -19.35
CA LEU A 314 -8.06 -13.35 -18.83
C LEU A 314 -9.38 -13.33 -19.61
N ASP A 315 -9.68 -12.24 -20.34
CA ASP A 315 -10.80 -12.21 -21.27
C ASP A 315 -10.41 -12.91 -22.58
N PRO A 316 -11.19 -13.91 -23.04
CA PRO A 316 -10.89 -14.65 -24.27
C PRO A 316 -10.84 -13.78 -25.54
N LYS A 317 -11.38 -12.56 -25.51
CA LYS A 317 -11.28 -11.60 -26.62
C LYS A 317 -9.92 -10.92 -26.70
N GLU A 318 -9.20 -10.86 -25.58
CA GLU A 318 -7.91 -10.18 -25.46
C GLU A 318 -6.74 -11.16 -25.41
N GLY A 319 -6.94 -12.33 -24.80
CA GLY A 319 -5.91 -13.32 -24.59
C GLY A 319 -6.43 -14.69 -24.18
N LYS A 320 -5.51 -15.58 -23.84
CA LYS A 320 -5.79 -16.95 -23.42
C LYS A 320 -5.11 -17.28 -22.08
N TRP A 321 -4.98 -16.30 -21.19
CA TRP A 321 -4.38 -16.53 -19.88
C TRP A 321 -5.38 -17.25 -18.96
N ASN A 322 -4.83 -18.01 -18.02
CA ASN A 322 -5.58 -18.62 -16.94
C ASN A 322 -5.38 -17.79 -15.66
N ILE A 323 -6.39 -17.74 -14.80
CA ILE A 323 -6.26 -17.08 -13.49
C ILE A 323 -5.05 -17.59 -12.70
N ASN A 324 -4.66 -18.87 -12.82
CA ASN A 324 -3.49 -19.44 -12.15
C ASN A 324 -2.17 -18.79 -12.56
N ASP A 325 -2.08 -18.23 -13.79
CA ASP A 325 -0.91 -17.46 -14.21
C ASP A 325 -0.79 -16.19 -13.35
N VAL A 326 -1.88 -15.42 -13.27
CA VAL A 326 -1.93 -14.14 -12.55
C VAL A 326 -1.78 -14.34 -11.03
N THR A 327 -2.42 -15.36 -10.46
CA THR A 327 -2.34 -15.57 -9.01
C THR A 327 -0.95 -16.01 -8.57
N ALA A 328 -0.25 -16.83 -9.38
CA ALA A 328 1.14 -17.19 -9.12
C ALA A 328 2.06 -15.96 -9.17
N GLU A 329 1.85 -15.06 -10.14
CA GLU A 329 2.57 -13.78 -10.23
C GLU A 329 2.32 -12.90 -8.99
N MET A 330 1.06 -12.79 -8.53
CA MET A 330 0.70 -12.03 -7.33
C MET A 330 1.37 -12.58 -6.05
N TYR A 331 1.37 -13.91 -5.86
CA TYR A 331 2.10 -14.52 -4.73
C TYR A 331 3.60 -14.26 -4.81
N HIS A 332 4.17 -14.38 -6.02
CA HIS A 332 5.61 -14.17 -6.22
C HIS A 332 6.06 -12.75 -5.87
N ILE A 333 5.40 -11.73 -6.43
CA ILE A 333 5.79 -10.33 -6.20
C ILE A 333 5.54 -9.89 -4.75
N ARG A 334 4.48 -10.41 -4.10
CA ARG A 334 4.29 -10.20 -2.65
C ARG A 334 5.43 -10.82 -1.83
N ASN A 335 5.89 -12.03 -2.19
CA ASN A 335 7.03 -12.67 -1.52
C ASN A 335 8.34 -11.91 -1.71
N LEU A 336 8.48 -11.14 -2.80
CA LEU A 336 9.59 -10.22 -3.03
C LEU A 336 9.46 -8.89 -2.25
N GLY A 337 8.34 -8.67 -1.56
CA GLY A 337 8.04 -7.42 -0.84
C GLY A 337 7.54 -6.29 -1.76
N MET A 338 7.07 -6.61 -2.96
CA MET A 338 6.56 -5.64 -3.93
C MET A 338 5.04 -5.43 -3.77
N GLY A 339 4.53 -4.34 -4.34
CA GLY A 339 3.09 -4.17 -4.58
C GLY A 339 2.64 -4.82 -5.90
N TYR A 340 1.41 -4.55 -6.31
CA TYR A 340 0.92 -4.89 -7.66
C TYR A 340 -0.13 -3.90 -8.16
N ALA A 341 -0.24 -3.79 -9.48
CA ALA A 341 -1.21 -2.94 -10.14
C ALA A 341 -1.97 -3.70 -11.23
N PHE A 342 -3.28 -3.51 -11.33
CA PHE A 342 -4.08 -4.17 -12.37
C PHE A 342 -4.28 -3.28 -13.59
N PHE A 343 -3.88 -3.77 -14.76
CA PHE A 343 -4.30 -3.19 -16.04
C PHE A 343 -5.43 -4.05 -16.63
N ARG A 344 -6.68 -3.62 -16.54
CA ARG A 344 -7.18 -2.34 -15.98
C ARG A 344 -8.51 -2.55 -15.25
N ASN A 345 -9.04 -1.50 -14.63
CA ASN A 345 -10.23 -1.53 -13.75
C ASN A 345 -11.37 -2.41 -14.27
N LYS A 346 -11.78 -2.23 -15.52
CA LYS A 346 -12.85 -3.00 -16.14
C LYS A 346 -12.62 -4.51 -16.02
N PHE A 347 -11.43 -5.00 -16.32
CA PHE A 347 -11.17 -6.45 -16.32
C PHE A 347 -11.13 -7.03 -14.91
N LEU A 348 -10.72 -6.22 -13.92
CA LEU A 348 -10.86 -6.61 -12.52
C LEU A 348 -12.34 -6.72 -12.14
N LEU A 349 -13.13 -5.70 -12.45
CA LEU A 349 -14.53 -5.61 -12.04
C LEU A 349 -15.48 -6.50 -12.85
N ASP A 350 -15.16 -6.83 -14.10
CA ASP A 350 -15.85 -7.85 -14.88
C ASP A 350 -15.65 -9.26 -14.28
N ASN A 351 -14.64 -9.41 -13.41
CA ASN A 351 -14.38 -10.61 -12.62
C ASN A 351 -14.27 -11.88 -13.48
N LYS A 352 -13.72 -11.76 -14.69
CA LYS A 352 -13.47 -12.91 -15.57
C LYS A 352 -12.60 -13.92 -14.83
N GLN A 353 -12.99 -15.19 -14.89
CA GLN A 353 -12.35 -16.30 -14.18
C GLN A 353 -12.27 -16.15 -12.65
N GLY A 354 -12.96 -15.18 -12.04
CA GLY A 354 -12.98 -14.98 -10.59
C GLY A 354 -11.85 -14.13 -10.01
N ILE A 355 -11.17 -13.30 -10.82
CA ILE A 355 -10.02 -12.48 -10.38
C ILE A 355 -10.34 -11.49 -9.25
N LEU A 356 -11.51 -10.86 -9.24
CA LEU A 356 -11.95 -9.97 -8.15
C LEU A 356 -12.16 -10.78 -6.86
N ASN A 357 -12.82 -11.94 -6.97
CA ASN A 357 -13.07 -12.82 -5.83
C ASN A 357 -11.75 -13.33 -5.25
N PHE A 358 -10.79 -13.68 -6.10
CA PHE A 358 -9.44 -14.04 -5.66
C PHE A 358 -8.77 -12.87 -4.94
N THR A 359 -8.79 -11.66 -5.52
CA THR A 359 -8.16 -10.47 -4.95
C THR A 359 -8.71 -10.16 -3.55
N GLN A 360 -10.03 -10.26 -3.36
CA GLN A 360 -10.68 -10.09 -2.06
C GLN A 360 -10.20 -11.11 -1.02
N ARG A 361 -10.03 -12.39 -1.40
CA ARG A 361 -9.50 -13.42 -0.49
C ARG A 361 -8.00 -13.26 -0.23
N PHE A 362 -7.26 -12.85 -1.24
CA PHE A 362 -5.82 -12.60 -1.17
C PHE A 362 -5.49 -11.38 -0.29
N ASN A 363 -6.46 -10.48 -0.11
CA ASN A 363 -6.36 -9.29 0.74
C ASN A 363 -7.40 -9.29 1.86
N PRO A 364 -7.19 -10.05 2.93
CA PRO A 364 -8.15 -10.12 4.03
C PRO A 364 -8.25 -8.80 4.84
N TYR A 365 -7.21 -7.95 4.79
CA TYR A 365 -7.13 -6.71 5.56
C TYR A 365 -6.75 -5.52 4.66
N PRO A 366 -7.10 -4.28 5.06
CA PRO A 366 -6.50 -3.07 4.50
C PRO A 366 -4.96 -3.10 4.58
N SER A 367 -4.31 -2.28 3.76
CA SER A 367 -2.86 -2.13 3.76
C SER A 367 -2.50 -0.68 3.44
N LEU A 368 -1.44 -0.18 4.07
CA LEU A 368 -0.92 1.15 3.83
C LEU A 368 -0.01 1.14 2.60
N VAL A 369 0.05 2.26 1.88
CA VAL A 369 1.12 2.48 0.90
C VAL A 369 2.44 2.63 1.68
N PRO A 370 3.56 2.02 1.24
CA PRO A 370 4.82 2.16 1.95
C PRO A 370 5.25 3.63 2.14
N PRO A 371 5.73 4.02 3.33
CA PRO A 371 6.14 5.41 3.60
C PRO A 371 7.38 5.81 2.79
N MET A 372 7.42 7.06 2.34
CA MET A 372 8.57 7.66 1.65
C MET A 372 9.69 8.06 2.62
N THR A 373 10.24 7.08 3.34
CA THR A 373 11.30 7.26 4.36
C THR A 373 12.62 7.81 3.82
N TRP A 374 12.80 7.78 2.49
CA TRP A 374 13.91 8.43 1.81
C TRP A 374 13.74 9.94 1.64
N ALA A 375 12.50 10.44 1.67
CA ALA A 375 12.18 11.84 1.44
C ALA A 375 12.00 12.60 2.77
N SER A 376 11.46 11.94 3.79
CA SER A 376 11.35 12.47 5.15
C SER A 376 11.64 11.38 6.17
N LYS A 377 12.18 11.78 7.33
CA LYS A 377 12.31 10.93 8.52
C LYS A 377 11.58 11.54 9.73
N ASN A 378 10.92 12.67 9.53
CA ASN A 378 10.18 13.34 10.59
C ASN A 378 8.90 12.54 10.84
N GLN A 379 8.69 12.16 12.09
CA GLN A 379 7.49 11.48 12.51
C GLN A 379 6.47 12.53 12.96
N PRO A 380 5.20 12.48 12.50
CA PRO A 380 4.16 13.36 13.02
C PRO A 380 3.92 13.08 14.51
N GLU A 381 3.45 14.09 15.24
CA GLU A 381 2.98 13.92 16.61
C GLU A 381 1.79 12.94 16.67
N GLN A 382 1.68 12.21 17.78
CA GLN A 382 0.59 11.26 17.99
C GLN A 382 -0.76 11.97 18.23
N PRO A 383 -1.90 11.33 17.92
CA PRO A 383 -3.22 11.84 18.27
C PRO A 383 -3.35 12.12 19.78
N GLN A 384 -4.15 13.11 20.17
CA GLN A 384 -4.38 13.46 21.57
C GLN A 384 -5.85 13.26 21.95
N GLN A 385 -6.15 13.19 23.25
CA GLN A 385 -7.53 13.13 23.76
C GLN A 385 -8.36 12.00 23.12
N LEU A 386 -7.78 10.79 23.04
CA LEU A 386 -8.49 9.62 22.55
C LEU A 386 -9.69 9.33 23.46
N SER A 387 -10.87 9.17 22.85
CA SER A 387 -12.09 8.76 23.51
C SER A 387 -12.67 7.57 22.75
N VAL A 388 -13.03 6.53 23.49
CA VAL A 388 -13.60 5.31 22.95
C VAL A 388 -14.89 5.00 23.69
N ILE A 389 -15.98 4.91 22.94
CA ILE A 389 -17.31 4.64 23.46
C ILE A 389 -17.81 3.36 22.80
N THR A 390 -17.99 2.32 23.62
CA THR A 390 -18.49 1.03 23.17
C THR A 390 -19.97 0.86 23.53
N THR A 391 -20.78 0.55 22.53
CA THR A 391 -22.22 0.26 22.69
C THR A 391 -22.58 -0.99 21.90
N ASP A 392 -23.08 -2.02 22.55
CA ASP A 392 -23.47 -3.31 21.95
C ASP A 392 -22.41 -3.86 20.98
N ASN A 393 -22.62 -3.66 19.68
CA ASN A 393 -21.82 -4.16 18.56
C ASN A 393 -21.04 -3.04 17.83
N LYS A 394 -20.88 -1.87 18.44
CA LYS A 394 -20.22 -0.70 17.84
C LYS A 394 -19.20 -0.09 18.79
N VAL A 395 -18.05 0.29 18.24
CA VAL A 395 -17.04 1.11 18.90
C VAL A 395 -16.99 2.45 18.18
N SER A 396 -17.32 3.54 18.86
CA SER A 396 -17.12 4.90 18.36
C SER A 396 -15.84 5.45 18.96
N VAL A 397 -14.89 5.83 18.10
CA VAL A 397 -13.60 6.39 18.51
C VAL A 397 -13.50 7.83 18.01
N SER A 398 -13.00 8.73 18.86
CA SER A 398 -12.67 10.11 18.51
C SER A 398 -11.36 10.56 19.14
N TRP A 399 -10.69 11.52 18.52
CA TRP A 399 -9.41 12.06 18.95
C TRP A 399 -9.23 13.50 18.46
N SER A 400 -8.21 14.18 18.98
CA SER A 400 -7.74 15.47 18.47
C SER A 400 -6.41 15.26 17.74
N ASN A 401 -6.23 15.98 16.63
CA ASN A 401 -4.93 16.03 15.97
C ASN A 401 -4.10 17.14 16.64
N PRO A 402 -2.76 17.02 16.65
CA PRO A 402 -1.89 18.10 17.11
C PRO A 402 -2.14 19.38 16.30
N SER A 403 -2.23 20.52 16.99
CA SER A 403 -2.61 21.81 16.39
C SER A 403 -1.54 22.42 15.48
N ASN A 404 -0.29 21.97 15.62
CA ASN A 404 0.87 22.49 14.89
C ASN A 404 1.53 21.37 14.08
N TYR A 405 0.95 20.98 12.94
CA TYR A 405 1.69 20.20 11.95
C TYR A 405 2.13 21.09 10.80
N THR A 406 3.44 21.15 10.58
CA THR A 406 4.03 21.70 9.37
C THR A 406 4.99 20.66 8.80
N ASP A 407 4.76 20.22 7.58
CA ASP A 407 5.66 19.30 6.85
C ASP A 407 6.95 19.96 6.34
N GLY A 408 7.21 21.21 6.75
CA GLY A 408 8.37 21.99 6.32
C GLY A 408 8.21 22.65 4.94
N THR A 409 7.00 22.71 4.38
CA THR A 409 6.77 23.24 3.04
C THR A 409 6.13 24.64 3.02
N LYS A 410 6.17 25.27 1.85
CA LYS A 410 5.63 26.63 1.63
C LYS A 410 4.10 26.68 1.66
N ILE A 411 3.42 25.54 1.59
CA ILE A 411 1.97 25.45 1.57
C ILE A 411 1.50 24.98 2.94
N ALA A 412 0.58 25.72 3.55
CA ALA A 412 -0.06 25.29 4.79
C ALA A 412 -0.89 24.03 4.49
N THR A 413 -0.37 22.86 4.86
CA THR A 413 -1.15 21.63 4.90
C THR A 413 -1.91 21.58 6.21
N PRO A 414 -3.16 21.12 6.16
CA PRO A 414 -3.44 20.00 7.03
C PRO A 414 -3.91 18.85 6.16
N TYR A 415 -3.02 17.87 5.95
CA TYR A 415 -3.46 16.52 5.65
C TYR A 415 -2.76 15.58 6.61
N ILE A 416 -3.04 15.79 7.90
CA ILE A 416 -2.86 14.72 8.88
C ILE A 416 -3.96 13.71 8.57
N TYR A 417 -3.56 12.58 8.02
CA TYR A 417 -4.39 11.40 7.92
C TYR A 417 -4.32 10.64 9.24
N ASN A 418 -5.30 9.78 9.49
CA ASN A 418 -5.27 8.92 10.66
C ASN A 418 -5.53 7.47 10.28
N ASN A 419 -4.81 6.55 10.91
CA ASN A 419 -5.05 5.11 10.80
C ASN A 419 -5.63 4.61 12.12
N VAL A 420 -6.67 3.78 12.04
CA VAL A 420 -7.36 3.21 13.20
C VAL A 420 -7.08 1.73 13.24
N TYR A 421 -6.58 1.29 14.39
CA TYR A 421 -6.25 -0.08 14.68
C TYR A 421 -7.13 -0.61 15.81
N ALA A 422 -7.52 -1.88 15.75
CA ALA A 422 -8.24 -2.53 16.84
C ALA A 422 -7.80 -3.98 17.01
N SER A 423 -7.73 -4.44 18.25
CA SER A 423 -7.36 -5.82 18.58
C SER A 423 -8.02 -6.28 19.88
N LYS A 424 -8.16 -7.60 20.04
CA LYS A 424 -8.56 -8.18 21.34
C LYS A 424 -7.41 -8.25 22.34
N LYS A 425 -6.19 -7.90 21.90
CA LYS A 425 -4.97 -7.93 22.70
C LYS A 425 -4.50 -6.51 22.95
N TYR A 426 -4.13 -6.23 24.19
CA TYR A 426 -3.42 -5.02 24.60
C TYR A 426 -1.90 -5.32 24.77
N PRO A 427 -1.00 -4.37 24.42
CA PRO A 427 -1.27 -3.21 23.57
C PRO A 427 -1.67 -3.63 22.14
N VAL A 428 -2.37 -2.74 21.43
CA VAL A 428 -2.73 -2.99 20.03
C VAL A 428 -1.44 -2.93 19.20
N ASP A 429 -1.10 -4.04 18.55
CA ASP A 429 0.08 -4.12 17.68
C ASP A 429 -0.21 -3.43 16.34
N ILE A 430 0.18 -2.17 16.23
CA ILE A 430 0.00 -1.38 15.01
C ILE A 430 0.92 -1.84 13.86
N THR A 431 1.87 -2.76 14.09
CA THR A 431 2.73 -3.30 13.02
C THR A 431 2.09 -4.45 12.26
N ASP A 432 1.03 -5.02 12.83
CA ASP A 432 0.28 -6.14 12.28
C ASP A 432 -0.91 -5.67 11.43
N ALA A 433 -0.92 -6.01 10.14
CA ALA A 433 -1.98 -5.65 9.20
C ALA A 433 -3.37 -6.12 9.65
N ARG A 434 -3.45 -7.20 10.45
CA ARG A 434 -4.72 -7.73 10.97
C ARG A 434 -5.44 -6.75 11.89
N ASN A 435 -4.69 -5.88 12.54
CA ASN A 435 -5.24 -4.90 13.46
C ASN A 435 -5.66 -3.62 12.72
N LEU A 436 -5.24 -3.38 11.48
CA LEU A 436 -5.61 -2.19 10.72
C LEU A 436 -7.07 -2.27 10.25
N VAL A 437 -7.94 -1.47 10.88
CA VAL A 437 -9.37 -1.45 10.59
C VAL A 437 -9.70 -0.42 9.50
N ALA A 438 -9.05 0.74 9.55
CA ALA A 438 -9.23 1.80 8.58
C ALA A 438 -7.94 2.57 8.37
N ALA A 439 -7.67 2.89 7.11
CA ALA A 439 -6.46 3.56 6.66
C ALA A 439 -6.80 4.94 6.10
N ARG A 440 -5.89 5.89 6.29
CA ARG A 440 -5.93 7.23 5.68
C ARG A 440 -7.23 8.01 5.91
N ILE A 441 -7.80 7.91 7.10
CA ILE A 441 -9.03 8.66 7.43
C ILE A 441 -8.70 10.15 7.51
N ILE A 442 -9.53 10.97 6.85
CA ILE A 442 -9.55 12.41 7.04
C ILE A 442 -10.56 12.73 8.15
N GLY A 443 -10.11 13.52 9.13
CA GLY A 443 -10.91 13.90 10.31
C GLY A 443 -10.47 13.18 11.58
N ASN A 444 -11.37 13.20 12.56
CA ASN A 444 -11.05 13.05 13.99
C ASN A 444 -11.93 12.02 14.71
N SER A 445 -12.64 11.20 13.95
CA SER A 445 -13.50 10.15 14.50
C SER A 445 -13.71 9.02 13.51
N PHE A 446 -13.95 7.82 14.03
CA PHE A 446 -14.30 6.64 13.24
C PHE A 446 -15.26 5.73 14.01
N LYS A 447 -16.02 4.91 13.27
CA LYS A 447 -16.95 3.93 13.85
C LYS A 447 -16.59 2.53 13.36
N ILE A 448 -16.36 1.64 14.31
CA ILE A 448 -16.09 0.23 14.07
C ILE A 448 -17.36 -0.54 14.36
N GLU A 449 -17.86 -1.30 13.39
CA GLU A 449 -18.93 -2.26 13.61
C GLU A 449 -18.31 -3.64 13.85
N ASN A 450 -18.51 -4.19 15.05
CA ASN A 450 -17.97 -5.49 15.43
C ASN A 450 -18.92 -6.19 16.44
N PRO A 451 -19.38 -7.42 16.16
CA PRO A 451 -20.22 -8.19 17.10
C PRO A 451 -19.59 -8.42 18.48
N ASP A 452 -18.27 -8.28 18.59
CA ASP A 452 -17.51 -8.42 19.83
C ASP A 452 -16.83 -7.10 20.26
N ALA A 453 -17.47 -5.96 19.92
CA ALA A 453 -16.96 -4.61 20.16
C ALA A 453 -16.48 -4.37 21.60
N LYS A 454 -17.16 -4.96 22.59
CA LYS A 454 -16.84 -4.89 24.03
C LYS A 454 -15.46 -5.46 24.42
N HIS A 455 -14.80 -6.20 23.53
CA HIS A 455 -13.50 -6.84 23.77
C HIS A 455 -12.39 -6.27 22.89
N LEU A 456 -12.62 -5.15 22.21
CA LEU A 456 -11.62 -4.50 21.39
C LEU A 456 -10.92 -3.39 22.18
N PHE A 457 -9.60 -3.39 22.14
CA PHE A 457 -8.78 -2.22 22.38
C PHE A 457 -8.57 -1.48 21.07
N VAL A 458 -8.56 -0.16 21.11
CA VAL A 458 -8.34 0.70 19.95
C VAL A 458 -7.04 1.49 20.08
N ALA A 459 -6.33 1.63 18.97
CA ALA A 459 -5.20 2.53 18.81
C ALA A 459 -5.38 3.40 17.56
N VAL A 460 -4.93 4.65 17.63
CA VAL A 460 -4.96 5.60 16.52
C VAL A 460 -3.56 6.17 16.31
N THR A 461 -3.11 6.21 15.06
CA THR A 461 -1.90 6.93 14.64
C THR A 461 -2.29 8.08 13.73
N SER A 462 -1.52 9.16 13.81
CA SER A 462 -1.50 10.20 12.79
C SER A 462 -0.49 9.82 11.70
N MET A 463 -0.72 10.26 10.48
CA MET A 463 0.11 9.96 9.32
C MET A 463 0.21 11.19 8.42
N ASP A 464 1.42 11.50 7.96
CA ASP A 464 1.65 12.64 7.08
C ASP A 464 1.46 12.30 5.58
N GLY A 465 1.64 13.30 4.71
CA GLY A 465 1.60 13.12 3.26
C GLY A 465 2.70 12.19 2.71
N TYR A 466 3.80 11.99 3.44
CA TYR A 466 4.85 11.03 3.09
C TYR A 466 4.46 9.59 3.43
N GLY A 467 3.36 9.38 4.16
CA GLY A 467 2.90 8.10 4.66
C GLY A 467 3.56 7.68 5.98
N ILE A 468 4.33 8.56 6.62
CA ILE A 468 5.03 8.26 7.89
C ILE A 468 4.02 8.35 9.03
N GLU A 469 3.85 7.24 9.76
CA GLU A 469 2.96 7.17 10.91
C GLU A 469 3.64 7.66 12.20
N SER A 470 2.86 8.29 13.08
CA SER A 470 3.22 8.66 14.45
C SER A 470 3.35 7.44 15.36
N GLN A 471 3.77 7.69 16.61
CA GLN A 471 3.48 6.75 17.69
C GLN A 471 1.94 6.63 17.88
N PRO A 472 1.44 5.47 18.34
CA PRO A 472 0.01 5.28 18.55
C PRO A 472 -0.45 5.86 19.88
N THR A 473 -1.62 6.50 19.86
CA THR A 473 -2.41 6.78 21.06
C THR A 473 -3.44 5.67 21.21
N GLN A 474 -3.49 5.05 22.39
CA GLN A 474 -4.31 3.86 22.64
C GLN A 474 -5.02 3.99 24.00
N GLU A 475 -6.16 3.32 24.15
CA GLU A 475 -6.81 3.15 25.45
C GLU A 475 -5.87 2.45 26.42
N LYS A 476 -5.78 2.88 27.67
CA LYS A 476 -5.04 2.11 28.70
C LYS A 476 -5.90 0.93 29.18
N GLU A 477 -5.26 -0.19 29.51
CA GLU A 477 -5.96 -1.38 30.04
C GLU A 477 -6.83 -1.06 31.28
N GLU A 478 -6.38 -0.12 32.11
CA GLU A 478 -7.06 0.38 33.32
C GLU A 478 -8.31 1.23 33.01
N GLU A 479 -8.38 1.83 31.82
CA GLU A 479 -9.48 2.68 31.36
C GLU A 479 -10.60 1.85 30.72
N ASN A 480 -10.37 0.56 30.42
CA ASN A 480 -11.39 -0.36 29.95
C ASN A 480 -12.04 -1.11 31.15
N PRO A 481 -13.29 -0.76 31.54
CA PRO A 481 -13.92 -1.28 32.77
C PRO A 481 -14.14 -2.80 32.77
N LEU A 482 -14.06 -3.45 31.60
CA LEU A 482 -14.24 -4.90 31.44
C LEU A 482 -12.95 -5.70 31.65
N PHE A 483 -11.77 -5.09 31.42
CA PHE A 483 -10.47 -5.74 31.62
C PHE A 483 -9.87 -5.48 33.00
N ALA A 484 -10.07 -4.27 33.57
CA ALA A 484 -9.69 -3.95 34.94
C ALA A 484 -10.31 -4.88 36.00
N LYS A 485 -11.40 -5.59 35.64
CA LYS A 485 -12.07 -6.56 36.52
C LYS A 485 -11.61 -8.02 36.39
N ASN A 486 -10.80 -8.40 35.38
CA ASN A 486 -10.70 -9.82 34.99
C ASN A 486 -9.30 -10.41 34.71
N THR A 487 -8.21 -9.79 35.11
CA THR A 487 -6.88 -10.44 34.99
C THR A 487 -6.03 -10.28 36.24
N GLY A 488 -6.11 -11.27 37.13
CA GLY A 488 -4.96 -11.58 37.98
C GLY A 488 -3.81 -11.97 37.05
N ALA A 489 -2.83 -11.08 36.86
CA ALA A 489 -1.62 -11.37 36.10
C ALA A 489 -1.02 -12.71 36.57
N ALA A 490 -0.59 -13.57 35.64
CA ALA A 490 0.07 -14.82 36.00
C ALA A 490 1.34 -14.51 36.81
N LYS A 491 1.37 -14.93 38.08
CA LYS A 491 2.49 -14.72 39.00
C LYS A 491 3.27 -16.01 39.23
N LEU A 492 4.53 -15.88 39.65
CA LEU A 492 5.24 -16.98 40.28
C LEU A 492 4.65 -17.16 41.68
N LEU A 493 4.03 -18.31 41.93
CA LEU A 493 3.41 -18.66 43.20
C LEU A 493 4.47 -19.29 44.12
N GLU A 494 4.37 -18.98 45.40
CA GLU A 494 5.23 -19.56 46.43
C GLU A 494 4.84 -21.03 46.66
N CYS A 495 5.84 -21.90 46.81
CA CYS A 495 5.66 -23.32 47.08
C CYS A 495 6.69 -23.79 48.11
N ASP A 496 6.24 -24.36 49.22
CA ASP A 496 7.09 -24.81 50.34
C ASP A 496 7.54 -26.30 50.23
N GLY A 497 7.25 -26.92 49.08
CA GLY A 497 7.49 -28.35 48.81
C GLY A 497 6.32 -29.26 49.22
N LYS A 498 5.29 -28.71 49.87
CA LYS A 498 4.05 -29.42 50.25
C LYS A 498 2.80 -28.68 49.77
N LYS A 499 2.81 -27.36 49.81
CA LYS A 499 1.69 -26.49 49.48
C LYS A 499 2.11 -25.38 48.53
N VAL A 500 1.18 -24.97 47.66
CA VAL A 500 1.27 -23.75 46.86
C VAL A 500 0.35 -22.70 47.44
N TYR A 501 0.84 -21.47 47.57
CA TYR A 501 0.08 -20.33 48.08
C TYR A 501 -0.48 -19.52 46.91
N LEU A 502 -1.81 -19.40 46.85
CA LEU A 502 -2.47 -18.60 45.82
C LEU A 502 -2.45 -17.11 46.22
N ALA A 503 -2.50 -16.22 45.23
CA ALA A 503 -2.49 -14.77 45.48
C ALA A 503 -3.73 -14.32 46.26
N GLU A 504 -3.63 -13.24 47.03
CA GLU A 504 -4.78 -12.75 47.81
C GLU A 504 -6.00 -12.36 46.95
N THR A 505 -5.74 -11.93 45.71
CA THR A 505 -6.75 -11.65 44.68
C THR A 505 -7.58 -12.89 44.29
N THR A 506 -7.14 -14.10 44.62
CA THR A 506 -7.90 -15.33 44.34
C THR A 506 -8.92 -15.69 45.41
N LYS A 507 -8.92 -15.04 46.58
CA LYS A 507 -9.88 -15.30 47.67
C LYS A 507 -11.33 -14.96 47.31
N ASN A 508 -11.52 -13.98 46.42
CA ASN A 508 -12.85 -13.50 46.01
C ASN A 508 -13.38 -14.18 44.74
N LEU A 509 -12.63 -15.12 44.16
CA LEU A 509 -13.01 -15.82 42.95
C LEU A 509 -13.71 -17.13 43.32
N VAL A 510 -14.97 -17.28 42.91
CA VAL A 510 -15.71 -18.54 43.03
C VAL A 510 -15.17 -19.50 41.97
N PHE A 511 -14.31 -20.43 42.37
CA PHE A 511 -13.80 -21.48 41.49
C PHE A 511 -14.48 -22.81 41.81
N ASP A 512 -15.02 -23.50 40.80
CA ASP A 512 -15.61 -24.82 40.99
C ASP A 512 -14.52 -25.92 41.01
N VAL A 513 -13.44 -25.75 40.24
CA VAL A 513 -12.32 -26.71 40.14
C VAL A 513 -10.99 -25.98 39.87
N LEU A 514 -9.93 -26.36 40.60
CA LEU A 514 -8.56 -25.95 40.33
C LEU A 514 -7.74 -27.14 39.82
N MET A 515 -6.88 -26.88 38.84
CA MET A 515 -6.10 -27.89 38.15
C MET A 515 -4.62 -27.52 38.13
N VAL A 516 -3.76 -28.51 38.36
CA VAL A 516 -2.31 -28.38 38.19
C VAL A 516 -1.86 -29.14 36.94
N GLU A 517 -1.11 -28.46 36.08
CA GLU A 517 -0.60 -29.00 34.82
C GLU A 517 0.91 -28.77 34.64
N THR A 518 1.52 -29.58 33.80
CA THR A 518 2.89 -29.33 33.30
C THR A 518 2.90 -28.13 32.34
N LEU A 519 4.09 -27.56 32.10
CA LEU A 519 4.25 -26.52 31.07
C LEU A 519 3.92 -27.02 29.64
N GLN A 520 3.95 -28.34 29.42
CA GLN A 520 3.58 -28.98 28.16
C GLN A 520 2.08 -29.27 28.03
N GLY A 521 1.26 -28.91 29.04
CA GLY A 521 -0.20 -29.05 28.98
C GLY A 521 -0.74 -30.45 29.25
N CYS A 522 0.05 -31.35 29.85
CA CYS A 522 -0.44 -32.63 30.35
C CYS A 522 -1.07 -32.47 31.74
N ASP A 523 -2.30 -32.99 31.90
CA ASP A 523 -3.10 -32.97 33.12
C ASP A 523 -2.46 -33.83 34.20
N ILE A 524 -2.36 -33.32 35.43
CA ILE A 524 -1.70 -34.06 36.52
C ILE A 524 -2.56 -34.20 37.78
N LEU A 525 -3.33 -33.19 38.21
CA LEU A 525 -4.16 -33.30 39.42
C LEU A 525 -5.32 -32.29 39.47
N TYR A 526 -6.49 -32.75 39.93
CA TYR A 526 -7.60 -31.90 40.38
C TYR A 526 -7.46 -31.64 41.88
N LEU A 527 -7.51 -30.38 42.29
CA LEU A 527 -7.35 -29.99 43.68
C LEU A 527 -8.47 -29.03 44.10
N HIS A 528 -8.92 -29.16 45.35
CA HIS A 528 -9.73 -28.14 46.01
C HIS A 528 -8.80 -27.23 46.81
N ALA A 529 -8.91 -25.92 46.63
CA ALA A 529 -8.21 -24.97 47.50
C ALA A 529 -8.84 -25.01 48.89
N LYS A 530 -7.99 -25.13 49.91
CA LYS A 530 -8.37 -24.93 51.31
C LYS A 530 -7.51 -23.80 51.86
N ASP A 531 -8.15 -22.79 52.44
CA ASP A 531 -7.49 -21.61 53.01
C ASP A 531 -6.53 -20.91 52.01
N ASN A 532 -6.94 -20.81 50.74
CA ASN A 532 -6.16 -20.23 49.64
C ASN A 532 -4.82 -20.94 49.34
N THR A 533 -4.71 -22.22 49.71
CA THR A 533 -3.56 -23.08 49.41
C THR A 533 -3.97 -24.33 48.63
N LEU A 534 -3.04 -24.86 47.84
CA LEU A 534 -3.17 -26.14 47.12
C LEU A 534 -2.19 -27.16 47.69
N ASP A 535 -2.67 -28.35 48.03
CA ASP A 535 -1.81 -29.45 48.45
C ASP A 535 -1.18 -30.14 47.23
N VAL A 536 0.14 -30.03 47.14
CA VAL A 536 0.91 -30.50 45.99
C VAL A 536 1.91 -31.59 46.37
N ARG A 537 1.88 -32.11 47.60
CA ARG A 537 2.86 -33.08 48.15
C ARG A 537 3.20 -34.28 47.25
N ASN A 538 2.25 -34.69 46.41
CA ASN A 538 2.37 -35.85 45.53
C ASN A 538 2.99 -35.53 44.16
N LEU A 539 3.27 -34.26 43.86
CA LEU A 539 3.95 -33.88 42.62
C LEU A 539 5.44 -34.23 42.67
N LYS A 540 5.98 -34.61 41.51
CA LYS A 540 7.43 -34.74 41.32
C LYS A 540 8.07 -33.35 41.30
N GLU A 541 9.38 -33.28 41.45
CA GLU A 541 10.10 -32.02 41.29
C GLU A 541 9.95 -31.53 39.84
N GLY A 542 9.71 -30.24 39.66
CA GLY A 542 9.40 -29.69 38.36
C GLY A 542 8.76 -28.31 38.41
N ILE A 543 8.42 -27.77 37.25
CA ILE A 543 7.71 -26.50 37.10
C ILE A 543 6.29 -26.81 36.62
N TYR A 544 5.32 -26.26 37.33
CA TYR A 544 3.90 -26.53 37.13
C TYR A 544 3.10 -25.23 37.07
N ARG A 545 1.94 -25.28 36.41
CA ARG A 545 1.01 -24.17 36.31
C ARG A 545 -0.29 -24.51 37.01
N VAL A 546 -0.85 -23.54 37.73
CA VAL A 546 -2.17 -23.62 38.35
C VAL A 546 -3.19 -22.94 37.44
N VAL A 547 -4.29 -23.62 37.14
CA VAL A 547 -5.36 -23.14 36.28
C VAL A 547 -6.70 -23.33 36.99
N SER A 548 -7.57 -22.33 36.93
CA SER A 548 -8.98 -22.47 37.31
C SER A 548 -9.85 -22.76 36.10
N ILE A 549 -10.91 -23.52 36.33
CA ILE A 549 -11.92 -23.82 35.31
C ILE A 549 -13.28 -23.33 35.84
N ASN A 550 -13.97 -22.49 35.06
CA ASN A 550 -15.31 -22.01 35.42
C ASN A 550 -16.41 -22.93 34.86
N LYS A 551 -17.68 -22.72 35.28
CA LYS A 551 -18.85 -23.50 34.84
C LYS A 551 -19.07 -23.60 33.32
N LYS A 552 -18.47 -22.70 32.55
CA LYS A 552 -18.55 -22.68 31.07
C LYS A 552 -17.34 -23.35 30.40
N GLY A 553 -16.44 -23.96 31.18
CA GLY A 553 -15.24 -24.65 30.69
C GLY A 553 -14.07 -23.73 30.33
N TYR A 554 -14.15 -22.42 30.61
CA TYR A 554 -13.03 -21.52 30.35
C TYR A 554 -11.94 -21.70 31.39
N ARG A 555 -10.70 -21.73 30.91
CA ARG A 555 -9.49 -21.97 31.68
C ARG A 555 -8.77 -20.65 31.94
N HIS A 556 -8.45 -20.35 33.20
CA HIS A 556 -7.69 -19.16 33.59
C HIS A 556 -6.43 -19.56 34.35
N THR A 557 -5.26 -19.12 33.89
CA THR A 557 -4.01 -19.36 34.61
C THR A 557 -3.94 -18.47 35.84
N LEU A 558 -3.81 -19.07 37.02
CA LEU A 558 -3.65 -18.34 38.28
C LEU A 558 -2.18 -18.05 38.59
N GLY A 559 -1.26 -18.88 38.11
CA GLY A 559 0.17 -18.67 38.28
C GLY A 559 1.00 -19.94 38.02
N THR A 560 2.32 -19.80 38.09
CA THR A 560 3.29 -20.89 37.92
C THR A 560 4.03 -21.11 39.23
N PHE A 561 4.38 -22.35 39.60
CA PHE A 561 5.20 -22.63 40.78
C PHE A 561 6.27 -23.67 40.47
N LYS A 562 7.33 -23.66 41.29
CA LYS A 562 8.37 -24.69 41.26
C LYS A 562 8.15 -25.64 42.42
N MET A 563 7.95 -26.92 42.12
CA MET A 563 7.97 -27.97 43.11
C MET A 563 9.42 -28.42 43.35
N LYS A 564 9.86 -28.35 44.60
CA LYS A 564 11.15 -28.87 45.08
C LYS A 564 10.89 -29.58 46.41
N LYS A 565 11.34 -30.83 46.55
CA LYS A 565 11.24 -31.53 47.83
C LYS A 565 12.41 -31.05 48.70
N ASN A 566 12.10 -30.56 49.89
CA ASN A 566 13.12 -30.20 50.88
C ASN A 566 13.76 -31.45 51.49
#